data_AF-A0A957VK07-F1
#
_entry.id   AF-A0A957VK07-F1
#
_cell.length_a   1.000
_cell.length_b   1.000
_cell.length_c   1.000
_cell.angle_alpha   90.00
_cell.angle_beta   90.00
_cell.angle_gamma   90.00
#
_symmetry.space_group_name_H-M   'P 1'
#
loop_
_entity.id
_entity.type
_entity.pdbx_description
1 polymer ?
#
loop_
_entity_poly.entity_id
_entity_poly.type
_entity_poly.pdbx_seq_one_letter_code
_entity_poly.pdbx_strand_id
1 'polypeptide(L)'
;MDATALNTLDQLQIAIAFILYMFVFGWIGYRRGQMREMWVFIVALLSLVVLRLRGDIFVAAANLGWKLINLLMSGGLSGGGTTASDIIIACPDPQTVPATACNAPGYLFLLWVTIVILTYVITTSAIVKSPHNGWAILFGIGNGLVYASVFLPRLVGLFRPDLVQLDQPFLLNTLTGLIRTAFTVIWSVIEDFWTLVEPVRPFVILLLLILIVVGAASTLRSAKA
;
A
#
# COMPACT_ATOMS: atom_id res chain seq x y z
N MET A 1 -20.09 30.13 -17.08
CA MET A 1 -20.04 28.75 -16.55
C MET A 1 -19.22 28.82 -15.29
N ASP A 2 -19.84 28.62 -14.13
CA ASP A 2 -19.21 28.86 -12.83
C ASP A 2 -18.14 27.82 -12.53
N ALA A 3 -16.92 28.29 -12.25
CA ALA A 3 -15.77 27.45 -11.88
C ALA A 3 -16.01 26.62 -10.60
N THR A 4 -16.98 27.01 -9.77
CA THR A 4 -17.41 26.28 -8.58
C THR A 4 -18.17 24.99 -8.93
N ALA A 5 -18.96 24.97 -10.00
CA ALA A 5 -19.68 23.78 -10.45
C ALA A 5 -18.77 22.74 -11.12
N LEU A 6 -17.64 23.17 -11.69
CA LEU A 6 -16.62 22.26 -12.23
C LEU A 6 -15.90 21.52 -11.09
N ASN A 7 -15.55 22.23 -10.01
CA ASN A 7 -14.88 21.64 -8.84
C ASN A 7 -15.74 20.60 -8.11
N THR A 8 -17.06 20.79 -8.03
CA THR A 8 -17.94 19.82 -7.33
C THR A 8 -18.09 18.51 -8.10
N LEU A 9 -18.11 18.55 -9.44
CA LEU A 9 -18.15 17.34 -10.27
C LEU A 9 -16.83 16.55 -10.18
N ASP A 10 -15.69 17.23 -10.19
CA ASP A 10 -14.38 16.59 -10.04
C ASP A 10 -14.22 15.96 -8.65
N GLN A 11 -14.63 16.67 -7.59
CA GLN A 11 -14.66 16.13 -6.23
C GLN A 11 -15.58 14.92 -6.10
N LEU A 12 -16.76 14.96 -6.73
CA LEU A 12 -17.69 13.84 -6.74
C LEU A 12 -17.11 12.62 -7.48
N GLN A 13 -16.44 12.82 -8.62
CA GLN A 13 -15.78 11.74 -9.36
C GLN A 13 -14.67 11.09 -8.52
N ILE A 14 -13.85 11.89 -7.85
CA ILE A 14 -12.79 11.40 -6.96
C ILE A 14 -13.40 10.61 -5.79
N ALA A 15 -14.46 11.12 -5.16
CA ALA A 15 -15.14 10.44 -4.06
C ALA A 15 -15.75 9.10 -4.52
N ILE A 16 -16.42 9.08 -5.66
CA ILE A 16 -16.99 7.84 -6.23
C ILE A 16 -15.89 6.84 -6.55
N ALA A 17 -14.80 7.27 -7.20
CA ALA A 17 -13.66 6.40 -7.51
C ALA A 17 -13.04 5.82 -6.24
N PHE A 18 -12.90 6.62 -5.19
CA PHE A 18 -12.41 6.18 -3.89
C PHE A 18 -13.35 5.17 -3.22
N ILE A 19 -14.66 5.41 -3.24
CA ILE A 19 -15.66 4.48 -2.69
C ILE A 19 -15.62 3.15 -3.44
N LEU A 20 -15.57 3.17 -4.77
CA LEU A 20 -15.48 1.96 -5.58
C LEU A 20 -14.18 1.20 -5.29
N TYR A 21 -13.06 1.92 -5.17
CA TYR A 21 -11.77 1.35 -4.79
C TYR A 21 -11.86 0.66 -3.41
N MET A 22 -12.43 1.32 -2.40
CA MET A 22 -12.65 0.73 -1.07
C MET A 22 -13.56 -0.49 -1.11
N PHE A 23 -14.63 -0.45 -1.92
CA PHE A 23 -15.55 -1.57 -2.08
C PHE A 23 -14.86 -2.80 -2.69
N VAL A 24 -14.04 -2.61 -3.72
CA VAL A 24 -13.26 -3.68 -4.34
C VAL A 24 -12.33 -4.34 -3.32
N PHE A 25 -11.61 -3.54 -2.52
CA PHE A 25 -10.72 -4.05 -1.49
C PHE A 25 -11.46 -4.77 -0.35
N GLY A 26 -12.60 -4.22 0.09
CA GLY A 26 -13.48 -4.87 1.06
C GLY A 26 -14.02 -6.21 0.54
N TRP A 27 -14.42 -6.27 -0.73
CA TRP A 27 -14.88 -7.50 -1.39
C TRP A 27 -13.78 -8.56 -1.49
N ILE A 28 -12.57 -8.17 -1.91
CA ILE A 28 -11.39 -9.06 -1.94
C ILE A 28 -11.14 -9.63 -0.54
N GLY A 29 -11.15 -8.76 0.48
CA GLY A 29 -10.96 -9.18 1.86
C GLY A 29 -12.02 -10.18 2.34
N TYR A 30 -13.30 -9.93 2.03
CA TYR A 30 -14.40 -10.86 2.33
C TYR A 30 -14.19 -12.25 1.70
N ARG A 31 -13.82 -12.29 0.41
CA ARG A 31 -13.59 -13.56 -0.31
C ARG A 31 -12.42 -14.35 0.27
N ARG A 32 -11.37 -13.66 0.70
CA ARG A 32 -10.10 -14.24 1.15
C ARG A 32 -10.12 -14.69 2.61
N GLY A 33 -10.85 -14.00 3.47
CA GLY A 33 -11.04 -14.35 4.88
C GLY A 33 -10.08 -13.62 5.83
N GLN A 34 -10.54 -13.44 7.07
CA GLN A 34 -9.94 -12.52 8.05
C GLN A 34 -8.46 -12.78 8.33
N MET A 35 -8.06 -14.03 8.62
CA MET A 35 -6.68 -14.31 9.04
C MET A 35 -5.68 -14.01 7.93
N ARG A 36 -6.00 -14.34 6.68
CA ARG A 36 -5.13 -14.10 5.53
C ARG A 36 -4.94 -12.60 5.28
N GLU A 37 -6.02 -11.83 5.36
CA GLU A 37 -5.96 -10.37 5.21
C GLU A 37 -5.22 -9.70 6.36
N MET A 38 -5.44 -10.14 7.59
CA MET A 38 -4.75 -9.62 8.78
C MET A 38 -3.24 -9.81 8.67
N TRP A 39 -2.77 -10.98 8.25
CA TRP A 39 -1.34 -11.22 8.05
C TRP A 39 -0.74 -10.35 6.96
N VAL A 40 -1.41 -10.22 5.82
CA VAL A 40 -0.97 -9.31 4.75
C VAL A 40 -0.92 -7.86 5.26
N PHE A 41 -1.90 -7.44 6.05
CA PHE A 41 -1.96 -6.10 6.62
C PHE A 41 -0.80 -5.84 7.59
N ILE A 42 -0.57 -6.76 8.52
CA ILE A 42 0.53 -6.67 9.48
C ILE A 42 1.87 -6.62 8.73
N VAL A 43 2.09 -7.51 7.77
CA VAL A 43 3.36 -7.53 7.03
C VAL A 43 3.50 -6.30 6.14
N ALA A 44 2.45 -5.83 5.49
CA ALA A 44 2.50 -4.61 4.67
C ALA A 44 2.89 -3.40 5.51
N LEU A 45 2.30 -3.23 6.70
CA LEU A 45 2.65 -2.15 7.62
C LEU A 45 4.06 -2.29 8.19
N LEU A 46 4.39 -3.46 8.74
CA LEU A 46 5.69 -3.69 9.37
C LEU A 46 6.83 -3.58 8.36
N SER A 47 6.69 -4.18 7.18
CA SER A 47 7.70 -4.07 6.12
C SER A 47 7.85 -2.63 5.62
N LEU A 48 6.75 -1.86 5.49
CA LEU A 48 6.81 -0.45 5.11
C LEU A 48 7.65 0.35 6.11
N VAL A 49 7.42 0.11 7.40
CA VAL A 49 8.12 0.77 8.49
C VAL A 49 9.58 0.36 8.53
N VAL A 50 9.86 -0.95 8.53
CA VAL A 50 11.22 -1.50 8.57
C VAL A 50 12.05 -1.03 7.38
N LEU A 51 11.50 -1.06 6.17
CA LEU A 51 12.21 -0.62 4.96
C LEU A 51 12.50 0.88 4.95
N ARG A 52 11.67 1.71 5.59
CA ARG A 52 11.96 3.15 5.71
C ARG A 52 12.97 3.46 6.81
N LEU A 53 12.92 2.74 7.93
CA LEU A 53 13.82 2.97 9.07
C LEU A 53 15.22 2.39 8.88
N ARG A 54 15.30 1.25 8.18
CA ARG A 54 16.53 0.49 7.98
C ARG A 54 16.82 0.29 6.50
N GLY A 55 16.31 1.18 5.64
CA GLY A 55 16.45 1.11 4.20
C GLY A 55 17.91 0.96 3.76
N ASP A 56 18.81 1.67 4.44
CA ASP A 56 20.26 1.62 4.20
C ASP A 56 20.84 0.20 4.32
N ILE A 57 20.34 -0.61 5.26
CA ILE A 57 20.78 -1.99 5.42
C ILE A 57 20.36 -2.83 4.21
N PHE A 58 19.13 -2.66 3.74
CA PHE A 58 18.61 -3.41 2.60
C PHE A 58 19.28 -2.97 1.29
N VAL A 59 19.58 -1.68 1.14
CA VAL A 59 20.34 -1.13 0.01
C VAL A 59 21.77 -1.65 0.04
N ALA A 60 22.44 -1.64 1.20
CA ALA A 60 23.78 -2.19 1.36
C ALA A 60 23.81 -3.70 1.07
N ALA A 61 22.84 -4.46 1.60
CA ALA A 61 22.71 -5.90 1.34
C ALA A 61 22.49 -6.20 -0.15
N ALA A 62 21.65 -5.42 -0.83
CA ALA A 62 21.42 -5.55 -2.27
C ALA A 62 22.68 -5.26 -3.07
N ASN A 63 23.42 -4.19 -2.71
CA ASN A 63 24.68 -3.85 -3.36
C ASN A 63 25.75 -4.91 -3.14
N LEU A 64 25.82 -5.51 -1.95
CA LEU A 64 26.72 -6.64 -1.68
C LEU A 64 26.32 -7.88 -2.48
N GLY A 65 25.02 -8.22 -2.51
CA GLY A 65 24.51 -9.33 -3.30
C GLY A 65 24.80 -9.17 -4.80
N TRP A 66 24.59 -7.97 -5.33
CA TRP A 66 24.92 -7.66 -6.73
C TRP A 66 26.41 -7.77 -7.01
N LYS A 67 27.28 -7.27 -6.11
CA LYS A 67 28.74 -7.43 -6.23
C LYS A 67 29.15 -8.92 -6.22
N LEU A 68 28.51 -9.75 -5.40
CA LEU A 68 28.75 -11.20 -5.37
C LEU A 68 28.30 -11.89 -6.67
N ILE A 69 27.13 -11.53 -7.20
CA ILE A 69 26.63 -12.07 -8.47
C ILE A 69 27.57 -11.68 -9.62
N ASN A 70 27.99 -10.41 -9.69
CA ASN A 70 28.94 -9.95 -10.71
C ASN A 70 30.29 -10.65 -10.60
N LEU A 71 30.78 -10.89 -9.37
CA LEU A 71 31.99 -11.67 -9.14
C LEU A 71 31.84 -13.11 -9.67
N LEU A 72 30.71 -13.76 -9.43
CA LEU A 72 30.45 -15.11 -9.95
C LEU A 72 30.32 -15.14 -11.48
N MET A 73 29.62 -14.15 -12.05
CA MET A 73 29.42 -14.04 -13.50
C MET A 73 30.68 -13.64 -14.26
N SER A 74 31.60 -12.90 -13.63
CA SER A 74 32.90 -12.52 -14.22
C SER A 74 33.96 -13.62 -14.11
N GLY A 75 33.59 -14.83 -13.70
CA GLY A 75 34.52 -15.96 -13.57
C GLY A 75 35.34 -15.93 -12.27
N GLY A 76 34.84 -15.24 -11.24
CA GLY A 76 35.47 -15.02 -9.94
C GLY A 76 35.75 -16.29 -9.15
N LEU A 77 36.88 -16.91 -9.51
CA LEU A 77 37.86 -17.67 -8.71
C LEU A 77 38.96 -18.23 -9.66
N SER A 78 38.74 -18.26 -10.97
CA SER A 78 39.70 -18.72 -11.97
C SER A 78 40.26 -17.55 -12.81
N GLY A 79 41.33 -16.95 -12.30
CA GLY A 79 42.39 -16.23 -13.01
C GLY A 79 42.12 -15.49 -14.34
N GLY A 80 42.34 -14.18 -14.30
CA GLY A 80 42.99 -13.45 -15.40
C GLY A 80 42.15 -12.37 -16.07
N GLY A 81 42.45 -11.10 -15.77
CA GLY A 81 42.11 -10.00 -16.67
C GLY A 81 40.91 -9.15 -16.27
N THR A 82 40.92 -8.61 -15.07
CA THR A 82 40.59 -7.21 -14.71
C THR A 82 40.50 -7.18 -13.20
N THR A 83 41.19 -6.22 -12.62
CA THR A 83 41.43 -6.08 -11.19
C THR A 83 40.11 -6.22 -10.43
N ALA A 84 39.98 -7.29 -9.63
CA ALA A 84 38.82 -7.49 -8.76
C ALA A 84 38.55 -6.27 -7.85
N SER A 85 39.59 -5.44 -7.62
CA SER A 85 39.52 -4.13 -6.97
C SER A 85 38.74 -3.05 -7.75
N ASP A 86 38.70 -3.07 -9.08
CA ASP A 86 38.01 -2.04 -9.89
C ASP A 86 36.49 -2.28 -9.94
N ILE A 87 36.07 -3.56 -9.87
CA ILE A 87 34.66 -3.95 -9.73
C ILE A 87 34.12 -3.60 -8.32
N ILE A 88 35.00 -3.54 -7.31
CA ILE A 88 34.62 -3.27 -5.92
C ILE A 88 34.44 -1.76 -5.65
N ILE A 89 35.15 -0.89 -6.37
CA ILE A 89 35.25 0.56 -6.09
C ILE A 89 34.35 1.42 -6.98
N ALA A 90 33.96 0.96 -8.18
CA ALA A 90 33.10 1.75 -9.06
C ALA A 90 31.71 1.95 -8.43
N CYS A 91 31.35 3.21 -8.16
CA CYS A 91 29.95 3.58 -7.92
C CYS A 91 29.18 3.14 -9.17
N PRO A 92 28.27 2.15 -9.07
CA PRO A 92 27.72 1.57 -10.26
C PRO A 92 26.83 2.60 -10.97
N ASP A 93 26.92 2.64 -12.30
CA ASP A 93 26.00 3.41 -13.13
C ASP A 93 24.55 3.08 -12.71
N PRO A 94 23.69 4.09 -12.41
CA PRO A 94 22.28 3.87 -12.07
C PRO A 94 21.48 3.05 -13.11
N GLN A 95 22.03 2.83 -14.32
CA GLN A 95 21.44 1.93 -15.31
C GLN A 95 21.79 0.43 -15.12
N THR A 96 22.82 0.10 -14.34
CA THR A 96 23.34 -1.28 -14.22
C THR A 96 23.11 -1.91 -12.84
N VAL A 97 22.86 -1.11 -11.81
CA VAL A 97 22.60 -1.60 -10.44
C VAL A 97 21.30 -1.02 -9.91
N PRO A 98 20.29 -1.86 -9.61
CA PRO A 98 18.97 -1.39 -9.18
C PRO A 98 18.96 -0.71 -7.79
N ALA A 99 20.06 -0.79 -7.02
CA ALA A 99 20.16 -0.31 -5.64
C ALA A 99 21.32 0.69 -5.40
N THR A 100 21.68 1.53 -6.37
CA THR A 100 22.61 2.65 -6.11
C THR A 100 21.98 3.71 -5.20
N ALA A 101 22.81 4.46 -4.47
CA ALA A 101 22.39 5.54 -3.57
C ALA A 101 21.47 6.58 -4.24
N CYS A 102 21.54 6.71 -5.58
CA CYS A 102 20.70 7.59 -6.38
C CYS A 102 19.28 7.06 -6.67
N ASN A 103 19.01 5.75 -6.50
CA ASN A 103 17.70 5.12 -6.77
C ASN A 103 17.14 4.34 -5.57
N ALA A 104 17.71 4.53 -4.37
CA ALA A 104 17.30 3.85 -3.14
C ALA A 104 15.78 3.93 -2.85
N PRO A 105 15.08 5.08 -3.04
CA PRO A 105 13.63 5.15 -2.81
C PRO A 105 12.79 4.31 -3.77
N GLY A 106 13.28 4.12 -5.01
CA GLY A 106 12.67 3.24 -6.01
C GLY A 106 12.84 1.78 -5.65
N TYR A 107 14.08 1.40 -5.31
CA TYR A 107 14.43 0.05 -4.88
C TYR A 107 13.64 -0.42 -3.65
N LEU A 108 13.61 0.40 -2.58
CA LEU A 108 12.92 0.05 -1.33
C LEU A 108 11.42 -0.16 -1.55
N PHE A 109 10.81 0.56 -2.48
CA PHE A 109 9.43 0.33 -2.85
C PHE A 109 9.23 -0.96 -3.63
N LEU A 110 10.07 -1.27 -4.61
CA LEU A 110 9.98 -2.55 -5.32
C LEU A 110 10.17 -3.73 -4.35
N LEU A 111 11.09 -3.59 -3.40
CA LEU A 111 11.30 -4.56 -2.34
C LEU A 111 10.05 -4.70 -1.45
N TRP A 112 9.43 -3.58 -1.06
CA TRP A 112 8.17 -3.59 -0.30
C TRP A 112 7.04 -4.28 -1.08
N VAL A 113 6.83 -3.93 -2.36
CA VAL A 113 5.84 -4.56 -3.23
C VAL A 113 6.08 -6.06 -3.32
N THR A 114 7.34 -6.46 -3.49
CA THR A 114 7.74 -7.87 -3.56
C THR A 114 7.40 -8.61 -2.27
N ILE A 115 7.71 -8.04 -1.10
CA ILE A 115 7.36 -8.61 0.21
C ILE A 115 5.84 -8.76 0.34
N VAL A 116 5.06 -7.75 -0.04
CA VAL A 116 3.59 -7.79 0.04
C VAL A 116 3.01 -8.88 -0.87
N ILE A 117 3.47 -8.98 -2.12
CA ILE A 117 3.03 -10.00 -3.07
C ILE A 117 3.38 -11.40 -2.57
N LEU A 118 4.63 -11.62 -2.14
CA LEU A 118 5.05 -12.91 -1.60
C LEU A 118 4.22 -13.29 -0.38
N THR A 119 3.99 -12.35 0.54
CA THR A 119 3.14 -12.58 1.70
C THR A 119 1.73 -12.93 1.28
N TYR A 120 1.18 -12.23 0.28
CA TYR A 120 -0.16 -12.50 -0.23
C TYR A 120 -0.29 -13.93 -0.77
N VAL A 121 0.69 -14.38 -1.56
CA VAL A 121 0.74 -15.73 -2.14
C VAL A 121 0.91 -16.78 -1.04
N ILE A 122 1.91 -16.61 -0.16
CA ILE A 122 2.22 -17.55 0.93
C ILE A 122 1.03 -17.71 1.87
N THR A 123 0.39 -16.61 2.28
CA THR A 123 -0.77 -16.69 3.19
C THR A 123 -1.99 -17.32 2.52
N THR A 124 -2.08 -17.28 1.19
CA THR A 124 -3.17 -17.95 0.45
C THR A 124 -3.04 -19.47 0.48
N SER A 125 -1.82 -20.02 0.44
CA SER A 125 -1.56 -21.46 0.51
C SER A 125 -1.36 -21.97 1.94
N ALA A 126 -0.70 -21.20 2.81
CA ALA A 126 -0.25 -21.67 4.12
C ALA A 126 -1.28 -21.47 5.26
N ILE A 127 -2.23 -20.55 5.11
CA ILE A 127 -3.19 -20.23 6.17
C ILE A 127 -4.56 -20.78 5.82
N VAL A 128 -5.15 -21.55 6.73
CA VAL A 128 -6.51 -22.08 6.59
C VAL A 128 -7.51 -20.93 6.47
N LYS A 129 -8.44 -21.05 5.51
CA LYS A 129 -9.48 -20.04 5.29
C LYS A 129 -10.37 -19.94 6.52
N SER A 130 -10.43 -18.76 7.13
CA SER A 130 -11.36 -18.49 8.23
C SER A 130 -12.80 -18.46 7.73
N PRO A 131 -13.79 -18.81 8.58
CA PRO A 131 -15.21 -18.64 8.26
C PRO A 131 -15.51 -17.18 7.88
N HIS A 132 -16.54 -16.99 7.06
CA HIS A 132 -16.92 -15.67 6.55
C HIS A 132 -17.28 -14.75 7.71
N ASN A 133 -16.42 -13.76 7.96
CA ASN A 133 -16.55 -12.80 9.05
C ASN A 133 -16.45 -11.39 8.48
N GLY A 134 -17.32 -10.47 8.93
CA GLY A 134 -17.35 -9.07 8.49
C GLY A 134 -16.02 -8.35 8.74
N TRP A 135 -15.23 -8.78 9.72
CA TRP A 135 -13.88 -8.27 9.96
C TRP A 135 -12.94 -8.39 8.76
N ALA A 136 -13.13 -9.40 7.90
CA ALA A 136 -12.32 -9.56 6.70
C ALA A 136 -12.51 -8.40 5.70
N ILE A 137 -13.69 -7.78 5.68
CA ILE A 137 -13.97 -6.58 4.87
C ILE A 137 -13.13 -5.41 5.39
N LEU A 138 -13.10 -5.21 6.71
CA LEU A 138 -12.34 -4.13 7.34
C LEU A 138 -10.83 -4.26 7.10
N PHE A 139 -10.28 -5.48 7.20
CA PHE A 139 -8.87 -5.71 6.85
C PHE A 139 -8.60 -5.51 5.36
N GLY A 140 -9.52 -5.91 4.48
CA GLY A 140 -9.43 -5.64 3.04
C GLY A 140 -9.37 -4.13 2.76
N ILE A 141 -10.30 -3.35 3.32
CA ILE A 141 -10.31 -1.88 3.25
C ILE A 141 -8.99 -1.30 3.80
N GLY A 142 -8.55 -1.77 4.97
CA GLY A 142 -7.28 -1.35 5.58
C GLY A 142 -6.07 -1.60 4.68
N ASN A 143 -5.98 -2.78 4.07
CA ASN A 143 -4.95 -3.09 3.07
C ASN A 143 -5.03 -2.13 1.88
N GLY A 144 -6.23 -1.90 1.34
CA GLY A 144 -6.46 -0.96 0.25
C GLY A 144 -6.00 0.47 0.58
N LEU A 145 -6.24 0.94 1.80
CA LEU A 145 -5.81 2.25 2.27
C LEU A 145 -4.29 2.36 2.38
N VAL A 146 -3.64 1.34 2.97
CA VAL A 146 -2.17 1.28 3.06
C VAL A 146 -1.58 1.32 1.66
N TYR A 147 -2.11 0.55 0.72
CA TYR A 147 -1.64 0.53 -0.66
C TYR A 147 -1.87 1.87 -1.35
N ALA A 148 -3.06 2.45 -1.24
CA ALA A 148 -3.34 3.77 -1.79
C ALA A 148 -2.34 4.81 -1.28
N SER A 149 -2.05 4.84 0.02
CA SER A 149 -1.10 5.80 0.60
C SER A 149 0.32 5.71 0.03
N VAL A 150 0.73 4.54 -0.44
CA VAL A 150 2.07 4.29 -0.99
C VAL A 150 2.07 4.44 -2.52
N PHE A 151 1.04 3.97 -3.21
CA PHE A 151 0.94 3.96 -4.66
C PHE A 151 0.46 5.30 -5.25
N LEU A 152 -0.54 5.96 -4.66
CA LEU A 152 -1.12 7.19 -5.23
C LEU A 152 -0.06 8.27 -5.49
N PRO A 153 0.82 8.61 -4.52
CA PRO A 153 1.83 9.65 -4.75
C PRO A 153 2.78 9.31 -5.91
N ARG A 154 3.07 8.02 -6.12
CA ARG A 154 3.94 7.55 -7.20
C ARG A 154 3.23 7.56 -8.55
N LEU A 155 1.94 7.21 -8.58
CA LEU A 155 1.11 7.30 -9.78
C LEU A 155 0.91 8.76 -10.20
N VAL A 156 0.62 9.66 -9.25
CA VAL A 156 0.52 11.09 -9.51
C VAL A 156 1.87 11.64 -10.00
N GLY A 157 2.98 11.22 -9.40
CA GLY A 157 4.32 11.61 -9.84
C GLY A 157 4.66 11.19 -11.28
N LEU A 158 4.05 10.11 -11.79
CA LEU A 158 4.19 9.70 -13.19
C LEU A 158 3.54 10.71 -14.16
N PHE A 159 2.40 11.26 -13.77
CA PHE A 159 1.61 12.18 -14.62
C PHE A 159 1.89 13.66 -14.34
N ARG A 160 2.39 13.98 -13.14
CA ARG A 160 2.64 15.34 -12.62
C ARG A 160 3.91 15.35 -11.75
N PRO A 161 5.11 15.20 -12.36
CA PRO A 161 6.37 15.13 -11.63
C PRO A 161 6.70 16.43 -10.86
N ASP A 162 6.12 17.54 -11.28
CA ASP A 162 6.15 18.88 -10.68
C ASP A 162 5.47 18.99 -9.31
N LEU A 163 4.58 18.05 -8.97
CA LEU A 163 3.77 18.09 -7.74
C LEU A 163 4.29 17.18 -6.61
N VAL A 164 5.33 16.39 -6.82
CA VAL A 164 5.72 15.34 -5.86
C VAL A 164 7.16 15.54 -5.34
N GLN A 165 7.26 15.99 -4.08
CA GLN A 165 8.51 15.89 -3.30
C GLN A 165 8.61 14.47 -2.72
N LEU A 166 9.25 13.56 -3.46
CA LEU A 166 9.36 12.13 -3.13
C LEU A 166 10.28 11.81 -1.92
N ASP A 167 10.90 12.81 -1.29
CA ASP A 167 12.11 12.62 -0.47
C ASP A 167 12.04 13.16 0.97
N GLN A 168 10.83 13.43 1.50
CA GLN A 168 10.71 13.88 2.90
C GLN A 168 11.11 12.75 3.89
N PRO A 169 12.16 12.94 4.72
CA PRO A 169 12.62 11.94 5.68
C PRO A 169 11.60 11.80 6.82
N PHE A 170 11.02 10.62 6.92
CA PHE A 170 9.92 10.31 7.83
C PHE A 170 10.48 9.79 9.18
N LEU A 171 10.74 10.72 10.12
CA LEU A 171 11.31 10.45 11.45
C LEU A 171 10.32 9.75 12.39
N LEU A 172 10.64 8.55 12.89
CA LEU A 172 9.95 7.65 13.86
C LEU A 172 8.75 8.14 14.71
N ASN A 173 8.66 9.42 15.10
CA ASN A 173 7.43 10.07 15.59
C ASN A 173 6.27 10.04 14.56
N THR A 174 6.58 9.63 13.33
CA THR A 174 5.73 9.66 12.17
C THR A 174 4.96 8.36 11.90
N LEU A 175 5.12 7.25 12.62
CA LEU A 175 4.21 6.11 12.39
C LEU A 175 2.80 6.45 12.90
N THR A 176 2.73 6.99 14.12
CA THR A 176 1.53 7.64 14.65
C THR A 176 1.14 8.84 13.79
N GLY A 177 2.10 9.59 13.25
CA GLY A 177 1.86 10.67 12.30
C GLY A 177 1.26 10.21 10.98
N LEU A 178 1.69 9.09 10.40
CA LEU A 178 1.21 8.49 9.15
C LEU A 178 -0.18 7.94 9.36
N ILE A 179 -0.38 7.20 10.45
CA ILE A 179 -1.68 6.69 10.83
C ILE A 179 -2.61 7.87 11.05
N ARG A 180 -2.19 8.89 11.79
CA ARG A 180 -2.99 10.10 12.02
C ARG A 180 -3.26 10.85 10.73
N THR A 181 -2.30 11.06 9.85
CA THR A 181 -2.47 11.73 8.56
C THR A 181 -3.37 10.91 7.64
N ALA A 182 -3.16 9.60 7.52
CA ALA A 182 -4.04 8.72 6.78
C ALA A 182 -5.47 8.75 7.36
N PHE A 183 -5.60 8.71 8.68
CA PHE A 183 -6.89 8.81 9.36
C PHE A 183 -7.52 10.18 9.17
N THR A 184 -6.76 11.26 9.19
CA THR A 184 -7.22 12.63 8.92
C THR A 184 -7.66 12.77 7.47
N VAL A 185 -6.94 12.19 6.51
CA VAL A 185 -7.32 12.19 5.10
C VAL A 185 -8.59 11.36 4.88
N ILE A 186 -8.70 10.19 5.51
CA ILE A 186 -9.93 9.38 5.46
C ILE A 186 -11.08 10.14 6.11
N TRP A 187 -10.85 10.75 7.26
CA TRP A 187 -11.85 11.48 8.01
C TRP A 187 -12.30 12.74 7.26
N SER A 188 -11.38 13.46 6.62
CA SER A 188 -11.73 14.62 5.79
C SER A 188 -12.56 14.20 4.60
N VAL A 189 -12.25 13.06 3.94
CA VAL A 189 -13.08 12.52 2.86
C VAL A 189 -14.47 12.12 3.37
N ILE A 190 -14.57 11.53 4.57
CA ILE A 190 -15.86 11.20 5.20
C ILE A 190 -16.64 12.47 5.53
N GLU A 191 -15.98 13.50 6.05
CA GLU A 191 -16.58 14.78 6.42
C GLU A 191 -17.07 15.52 5.17
N ASP A 192 -16.25 15.60 4.12
CA ASP A 192 -16.60 16.14 2.82
C ASP A 192 -17.80 15.38 2.21
N PHE A 193 -17.75 14.04 2.22
CA PHE A 193 -18.88 13.22 1.79
C PHE A 193 -20.15 13.50 2.62
N TRP A 194 -19.99 13.70 3.93
CA TRP A 194 -21.10 13.98 4.82
C TRP A 194 -21.73 15.35 4.55
N THR A 195 -20.93 16.37 4.23
CA THR A 195 -21.45 17.67 3.78
C THR A 195 -22.19 17.59 2.45
N LEU A 196 -21.71 16.77 1.51
CA LEU A 196 -22.40 16.52 0.23
C LEU A 196 -23.75 15.80 0.43
N VAL A 197 -23.84 14.95 1.44
CA VAL A 197 -25.05 14.18 1.78
C VAL A 197 -26.00 14.94 2.71
N GLU A 198 -25.56 16.05 3.31
CA GLU A 198 -26.35 16.89 4.22
C GLU A 198 -27.77 17.24 3.70
N PRO A 199 -28.01 17.60 2.43
CA PRO A 199 -29.36 17.89 1.95
C PRO A 199 -30.31 16.68 1.90
N VAL A 200 -29.77 15.45 1.92
CA VAL A 200 -30.54 14.19 1.89
C VAL A 200 -30.31 13.31 3.13
N ARG A 201 -29.74 13.89 4.19
CA ARG A 201 -29.36 13.24 5.46
C ARG A 201 -30.43 12.29 6.03
N PRO A 202 -31.73 12.66 6.11
CA PRO A 202 -32.74 11.79 6.70
C PRO A 202 -32.91 10.48 5.93
N PHE A 203 -32.86 10.53 4.60
CA PHE A 203 -33.01 9.35 3.75
C PHE A 203 -31.79 8.44 3.80
N VAL A 204 -30.57 9.00 3.87
CA VAL A 204 -29.34 8.22 3.98
C VAL A 204 -29.25 7.53 5.33
N ILE A 205 -29.62 8.20 6.42
CA ILE A 205 -29.68 7.58 7.76
C ILE A 205 -30.71 6.45 7.77
N LEU A 206 -31.88 6.67 7.17
CA LEU A 206 -32.94 5.66 7.09
C LEU A 206 -32.51 4.45 6.24
N LEU A 207 -31.81 4.67 5.13
CA LEU A 207 -31.25 3.60 4.30
C LEU A 207 -30.14 2.82 5.01
N LEU A 208 -29.25 3.51 5.74
CA LEU A 208 -28.23 2.88 6.58
C LEU A 208 -28.87 2.03 7.69
N LEU A 209 -29.90 2.54 8.36
CA LEU A 209 -30.66 1.79 9.36
C LEU A 209 -31.31 0.55 8.75
N ILE A 210 -31.94 0.66 7.58
CA ILE A 210 -32.51 -0.49 6.86
C ILE A 210 -31.42 -1.52 6.54
N LEU A 211 -30.27 -1.09 6.02
CA LEU A 211 -29.14 -1.99 5.73
C LEU A 211 -28.60 -2.69 6.98
N ILE A 212 -28.50 -1.97 8.10
CA ILE A 212 -28.06 -2.54 9.38
C ILE A 212 -29.08 -3.57 9.88
N VAL A 213 -30.38 -3.26 9.82
CA VAL A 213 -31.45 -4.18 10.25
C VAL A 213 -31.50 -5.41 9.35
N VAL A 214 -31.42 -5.25 8.04
CA VAL A 214 -31.37 -6.37 7.08
C VAL A 214 -30.11 -7.20 7.28
N GLY A 215 -28.97 -6.56 7.50
CA GLY A 215 -27.70 -7.21 7.83
C GLY A 215 -27.81 -8.05 9.11
N ALA A 216 -28.30 -7.45 10.20
CA ALA A 216 -28.51 -8.14 11.48
C ALA A 216 -29.54 -9.28 11.38
N ALA A 217 -30.63 -9.09 10.61
CA ALA A 217 -31.61 -10.13 10.36
C ALA A 217 -31.01 -11.29 9.54
N SER A 218 -30.12 -11.00 8.58
CA SER A 218 -29.47 -12.01 7.76
C SER A 218 -28.47 -12.87 8.54
N THR A 219 -27.76 -12.28 9.52
CA THR A 219 -26.81 -13.02 10.38
C THR A 219 -27.53 -13.91 11.38
N LEU A 220 -28.68 -13.48 11.90
CA LEU A 220 -29.54 -14.30 12.77
C LEU A 220 -30.12 -15.52 12.05
N ARG A 221 -30.39 -15.41 10.74
CA ARG A 221 -30.92 -16.52 9.93
C ARG A 221 -29.89 -17.63 9.69
N SER A 222 -28.60 -17.32 9.78
CA SER A 222 -27.51 -18.29 9.57
C SER A 222 -27.14 -19.11 10.81
N ALA A 223 -27.69 -18.77 12.00
CA ALA A 223 -27.41 -19.50 13.25
C ALA A 223 -28.26 -20.77 13.43
N LYS A 224 -29.10 -21.12 12.45
CA LYS A 224 -29.89 -22.36 12.41
C LYS A 224 -29.70 -23.06 11.05
N ALA A 225 -28.55 -23.69 10.85
CA ALA A 225 -28.33 -24.72 9.84
C ALA A 225 -27.21 -25.64 10.30
#